data_AF-A0AAV8YMT8-F1
#
_entry.id   AF-A0AAV8YMT8-F1
#
_cell.length_a   1.000
_cell.length_b   1.000
_cell.length_c   1.000
_cell.angle_alpha   90.00
_cell.angle_beta   90.00
_cell.angle_gamma   90.00
#
_symmetry.space_group_name_H-M   'P 1'
#
loop_
_entity.id
_entity.type
_entity.pdbx_description
1 polymer ?
#
loop_
_entity_poly.entity_id
_entity_poly.type
_entity_poly.pdbx_seq_one_letter_code
_entity_poly.pdbx_strand_id
1 'polypeptide(L)'
;MVYLTEMHKITILQTIGYRDRTRTQTEVVRLFQEKYPELPPISQGSVSKIEKQFRERRRQLKKNTPNKLSDDQKLDIMLMLEENPHTPSPQTASALNISQSSILRVLTENRMHPYKLVPTKELAEDNFDRRILFCEQMMQ
;
A
#
# COMPACT_ATOMS: atom_id res chain seq x y z
N MET A 1 -2.44 35.78 3.67
CA MET A 1 -1.49 34.66 3.90
C MET A 1 -0.50 34.65 2.74
N VAL A 2 0.80 34.65 3.01
CA VAL A 2 1.82 34.57 1.95
C VAL A 2 1.75 33.19 1.30
N TYR A 3 1.64 33.13 -0.02
CA TYR A 3 1.60 31.87 -0.75
C TYR A 3 3.02 31.31 -0.86
N LEU A 4 3.32 30.27 -0.07
CA LEU A 4 4.61 29.58 -0.07
C LEU A 4 4.48 28.28 -0.86
N THR A 5 5.30 28.14 -1.91
CA THR A 5 5.45 26.89 -2.67
C THR A 5 6.10 25.80 -1.80
N GLU A 6 5.98 24.53 -2.22
CA GLU A 6 6.65 23.43 -1.52
C GLU A 6 8.18 23.61 -1.48
N MET A 7 8.77 24.19 -2.53
CA MET A 7 10.21 24.50 -2.57
C MET A 7 10.62 25.54 -1.51
N HIS A 8 9.77 26.55 -1.27
CA HIS A 8 10.01 27.52 -0.20
C HIS A 8 9.94 26.85 1.18
N LYS A 9 8.97 25.95 1.41
CA LYS A 9 8.84 25.19 2.66
C LYS A 9 10.06 24.28 2.89
N ILE A 10 10.55 23.60 1.85
CA ILE A 10 11.76 22.76 1.91
C ILE A 10 12.97 23.63 2.27
N THR A 11 13.12 24.79 1.63
CA THR A 11 14.23 25.71 1.92
C THR A 11 14.19 26.17 3.37
N ILE A 12 13.02 26.56 3.89
CA ILE A 12 12.83 26.92 5.30
C ILE A 12 13.27 25.79 6.23
N LEU A 13 12.84 24.55 5.95
CA LEU A 13 13.22 23.37 6.76
C LEU A 13 14.72 23.07 6.69
N GLN A 14 15.34 23.22 5.52
CA GLN A 14 16.80 23.10 5.37
C GLN A 14 17.54 24.16 6.18
N THR A 15 17.08 25.41 6.17
CA THR A 15 17.72 26.49 6.93
C THR A 15 17.61 26.29 8.45
N ILE A 16 16.49 25.72 8.93
CA ILE A 16 16.28 25.39 10.35
C ILE A 16 17.30 24.35 10.85
N GLY A 17 17.57 23.30 10.07
CA GLY A 17 18.37 22.15 10.50
C GLY A 17 19.41 21.72 9.47
N TYR A 18 20.31 22.63 9.06
CA TYR A 18 21.39 22.29 8.15
C TYR A 18 22.60 21.74 8.92
N ARG A 19 22.96 20.48 8.68
CA ARG A 19 24.02 19.74 9.39
C ARG A 19 23.74 19.68 10.90
N ASP A 20 24.66 20.15 11.73
CA ASP A 20 24.58 20.13 13.20
C ASP A 20 24.13 21.47 13.81
N ARG A 21 23.70 22.44 12.98
CA ARG A 21 23.27 23.75 13.46
C ARG A 21 21.75 23.83 13.51
N THR A 22 21.22 24.02 14.72
CA THR A 22 19.82 24.41 14.93
C THR A 22 19.73 25.94 14.94
N ARG A 23 19.17 26.53 13.88
CA ARG A 23 18.92 27.99 13.83
C ARG A 23 17.59 28.33 14.48
N THR A 24 17.51 29.51 15.08
CA THR A 24 16.24 30.01 15.63
C THR A 24 15.28 30.42 14.51
N GLN A 25 13.97 30.36 14.73
CA GLN A 25 13.01 30.70 13.67
C GLN A 25 13.12 32.16 13.22
N THR A 26 13.54 33.09 14.10
CA THR A 26 13.78 34.50 13.76
C THR A 26 14.95 34.66 12.79
N GLU A 27 16.02 33.90 13.00
CA GLU A 27 17.19 33.89 12.10
C GLU A 27 16.82 33.31 10.72
N VAL A 28 15.98 32.27 10.70
CA VAL A 28 15.48 31.66 9.46
C VAL A 28 14.64 32.65 8.65
N VAL A 29 13.79 33.46 9.30
CA VAL A 29 13.05 34.54 8.62
C VAL A 29 13.99 35.51 7.93
N ARG A 30 15.04 35.96 8.63
CA ARG A 30 16.04 36.90 8.08
C ARG A 30 16.74 36.31 6.86
N LEU A 31 17.25 35.09 6.98
CA LEU A 31 17.97 34.39 5.90
C LEU A 31 17.05 34.06 4.72
N PHE A 32 15.78 33.77 4.97
CA PHE A 32 14.80 33.53 3.92
C PHE A 32 14.48 34.81 3.15
N GLN A 33 14.32 35.94 3.84
CA GLN A 33 14.08 37.24 3.21
C GLN A 33 15.29 37.72 2.39
N GLU A 34 16.50 37.47 2.88
CA GLU A 34 17.74 37.75 2.14
C GLU A 34 17.83 36.93 0.85
N LYS A 35 17.40 35.66 0.89
CA LYS A 35 17.42 34.76 -0.26
C LYS A 35 16.30 35.04 -1.27
N TYR A 36 15.15 35.55 -0.81
CA TYR A 36 13.98 35.84 -1.64
C TYR A 36 13.45 37.25 -1.38
N PRO A 37 14.16 38.30 -1.82
CA PRO A 37 13.76 39.69 -1.57
C PRO A 37 12.44 40.06 -2.27
N GLU A 38 12.13 39.40 -3.39
CA GLU A 38 10.90 39.56 -4.18
C GLU A 38 9.64 39.10 -3.44
N LEU A 39 9.78 38.28 -2.40
CA LEU A 39 8.64 37.72 -1.67
C LEU A 39 8.25 38.60 -0.48
N PRO A 40 6.94 38.65 -0.14
CA PRO A 40 6.48 39.31 1.07
C PRO A 40 7.14 38.70 2.32
N PRO A 41 7.47 39.52 3.33
CA PRO A 41 8.05 39.04 4.58
C PRO A 41 7.24 37.92 5.23
N ILE A 42 7.91 36.79 5.47
CA ILE A 42 7.33 35.68 6.23
C ILE A 42 7.41 35.97 7.73
N SER A 43 6.36 35.63 8.48
CA SER A 43 6.37 35.75 9.93
C SER A 43 7.06 34.56 10.61
N GLN A 44 7.66 34.79 11.78
CA GLN A 44 8.22 33.72 12.62
C GLN A 44 7.18 32.62 12.92
N GLY A 45 5.92 33.02 13.15
CA GLY A 45 4.82 32.07 13.37
C GLY A 45 4.54 31.16 12.16
N SER A 46 4.75 31.65 10.94
CA SER A 46 4.62 30.83 9.73
C SER A 46 5.72 29.76 9.65
N VAL A 47 6.96 30.12 10.00
CA VAL A 47 8.09 29.18 10.11
C VAL A 47 7.82 28.12 11.18
N SER A 48 7.34 28.53 12.36
CA SER A 48 6.98 27.62 13.45
C SER A 48 5.86 26.64 13.06
N LYS A 49 4.83 27.11 12.34
CA LYS A 49 3.76 26.25 11.81
C LYS A 49 4.30 25.22 10.83
N ILE A 50 5.18 25.62 9.91
CA ILE A 50 5.82 24.71 8.94
C ILE A 50 6.66 23.65 9.66
N GLU A 51 7.47 24.07 10.64
CA GLU A 51 8.29 23.16 11.45
C GLU A 51 7.41 22.15 12.22
N LYS A 52 6.36 22.64 12.88
CA LYS A 52 5.40 21.80 13.62
C LYS A 52 4.72 20.79 12.70
N GLN A 53 4.21 21.24 11.54
CA GLN A 53 3.61 20.37 10.54
C GLN A 53 4.59 19.31 10.04
N PHE A 54 5.85 19.67 9.80
CA PHE A 54 6.87 18.70 9.40
C PHE A 54 7.13 17.64 10.48
N ARG A 55 7.29 18.06 11.74
CA ARG A 55 7.48 17.14 12.87
C ARG A 55 6.26 16.23 13.08
N GLU A 56 5.05 16.75 12.94
CA GLU A 56 3.81 16.00 13.06
C GLU A 56 3.61 15.01 11.90
N ARG A 57 3.85 15.44 10.66
CA ARG A 57 3.76 14.57 9.47
C ARG A 57 4.81 13.45 9.52
N ARG A 58 6.00 13.73 10.06
CA ARG A 58 7.02 12.69 10.37
C ARG A 58 6.53 11.68 11.41
N ARG A 59 5.74 12.10 12.41
CA ARG A 59 5.14 11.19 13.41
C ARG A 59 3.98 10.35 12.82
N GLN A 60 3.29 10.86 11.80
CA GLN A 60 2.17 10.15 11.16
C GLN A 60 2.61 9.04 10.20
N LEU A 61 3.85 9.06 9.69
CA LEU A 61 4.42 8.02 8.81
C LEU A 61 4.63 6.65 9.48
N LYS A 62 4.23 6.47 10.74
CA LYS A 62 4.29 5.16 11.45
C LYS A 62 3.01 4.85 12.24
N LYS A 63 1.86 4.88 11.56
CA LYS A 63 0.71 4.09 11.99
C LYS A 63 0.38 3.07 10.90
N ASN A 64 1.29 2.12 10.69
CA ASN A 64 0.88 0.84 10.13
C ASN A 64 -0.04 0.24 11.18
N THR A 65 -1.35 0.32 10.96
CA THR A 65 -2.31 -0.43 11.78
C THR A 65 -1.81 -1.87 11.82
N PRO A 66 -1.57 -2.45 13.02
CA PRO A 66 -0.98 -3.78 13.10
C PRO A 66 -1.80 -4.74 12.25
N ASN A 67 -1.12 -5.47 11.36
CA ASN A 67 -1.75 -6.56 10.64
C ASN A 67 -2.32 -7.51 11.69
N LYS A 68 -3.65 -7.63 11.74
CA LYS A 68 -4.34 -8.42 12.78
C LYS A 68 -4.03 -9.92 12.70
N LEU A 69 -3.52 -10.40 11.56
CA LEU A 69 -3.19 -11.80 11.35
C LEU A 69 -1.74 -12.08 11.72
N SER A 70 -1.52 -13.17 12.46
CA SER A 70 -0.18 -13.72 12.67
C SER A 70 0.42 -14.22 11.36
N ASP A 71 1.74 -14.41 11.33
CA ASP A 71 2.39 -14.94 10.12
C ASP A 71 2.00 -16.40 9.87
N ASP A 72 1.77 -17.19 10.91
CA ASP A 72 1.25 -18.56 10.80
C ASP A 72 -0.13 -18.58 10.12
N GLN A 73 -1.05 -17.68 10.51
CA GLN A 73 -2.37 -17.59 9.89
C GLN A 73 -2.29 -17.21 8.41
N LYS A 74 -1.31 -16.38 8.02
CA LYS A 74 -1.08 -16.06 6.60
C LYS A 74 -0.57 -17.27 5.85
N LEU A 75 0.35 -18.04 6.46
CA LEU A 75 0.89 -19.26 5.88
C LEU A 75 -0.22 -20.29 5.65
N ASP A 76 -1.11 -20.48 6.63
CA ASP A 76 -2.25 -21.39 6.51
C ASP A 76 -3.20 -21.00 5.36
N ILE A 77 -3.49 -19.69 5.20
CA ILE A 77 -4.29 -19.19 4.08
C ILE A 77 -3.63 -19.52 2.75
N MET A 78 -2.32 -19.29 2.64
CA MET A 78 -1.58 -19.52 1.40
C MET A 78 -1.50 -21.01 1.06
N LEU A 79 -1.21 -21.87 2.04
CA LEU A 79 -1.11 -23.32 1.85
C LEU A 79 -2.44 -23.91 1.39
N MET A 80 -3.55 -23.56 2.04
CA MET A 80 -4.87 -24.09 1.70
C MET A 80 -5.29 -23.74 0.25
N LEU A 81 -4.91 -22.55 -0.22
CA LEU A 81 -5.20 -22.11 -1.58
C LEU A 81 -4.20 -22.63 -2.62
N GLU A 82 -2.98 -22.96 -2.21
CA GLU A 82 -2.02 -23.65 -3.09
C GLU A 82 -2.45 -25.11 -3.32
N GLU A 83 -2.90 -25.80 -2.26
CA GLU A 83 -3.39 -27.18 -2.35
C GLU A 83 -4.68 -27.28 -3.18
N ASN A 84 -5.60 -26.31 -3.02
CA ASN A 84 -6.86 -26.28 -3.74
C ASN A 84 -7.17 -24.86 -4.26
N PRO A 85 -6.59 -24.45 -5.41
CA PRO A 85 -6.75 -23.12 -5.98
C PRO A 85 -8.18 -22.75 -6.39
N HIS A 86 -9.04 -23.74 -6.50
CA HIS A 86 -10.46 -23.57 -6.84
C HIS A 86 -11.34 -23.27 -5.62
N THR A 87 -10.77 -23.31 -4.41
CA THR A 87 -11.54 -23.04 -3.18
C THR A 87 -11.94 -21.56 -3.14
N PRO A 88 -13.24 -21.23 -3.06
CA PRO A 88 -13.70 -19.85 -2.96
C PRO A 88 -13.22 -19.19 -1.67
N SER A 89 -12.85 -17.89 -1.74
CA SER A 89 -12.41 -17.13 -0.55
C SER A 89 -13.39 -17.16 0.64
N PRO A 90 -14.74 -17.21 0.47
CA PRO A 90 -15.65 -17.36 1.62
C PRO A 90 -15.54 -18.73 2.29
N GLN A 91 -15.26 -19.80 1.55
CA GLN A 91 -15.07 -21.13 2.12
C GLN A 91 -13.77 -21.20 2.92
N THR A 92 -12.68 -20.64 2.39
CA THR A 92 -11.41 -20.49 3.12
C THR A 92 -11.58 -19.64 4.39
N ALA A 93 -12.39 -18.58 4.33
CA ALA A 93 -12.72 -17.73 5.48
C ALA A 93 -13.40 -18.52 6.60
N SER A 94 -14.39 -19.34 6.26
CA SER A 94 -15.07 -20.21 7.22
C SER A 94 -14.15 -21.29 7.78
N ALA A 95 -13.30 -21.90 6.94
CA ALA A 95 -12.39 -22.97 7.36
C ALA A 95 -11.34 -22.50 8.37
N LEU A 96 -10.74 -21.32 8.13
CA LEU A 96 -9.68 -20.77 8.98
C LEU A 96 -10.21 -19.82 10.08
N ASN A 97 -11.53 -19.60 10.13
CA ASN A 97 -12.19 -18.65 11.03
C ASN A 97 -11.59 -17.22 10.94
N ILE A 98 -11.31 -16.78 9.70
CA ILE A 98 -10.71 -15.48 9.38
C ILE A 98 -11.70 -14.70 8.51
N SER A 99 -11.75 -13.38 8.64
CA SER A 99 -12.61 -12.57 7.78
C SER A 99 -12.20 -12.67 6.30
N GLN A 100 -13.18 -12.79 5.40
CA GLN A 100 -12.93 -12.85 3.95
C GLN A 100 -12.08 -11.65 3.46
N SER A 101 -12.33 -10.46 4.01
CA SER A 101 -11.55 -9.25 3.70
C SER A 101 -10.06 -9.39 4.03
N SER A 102 -9.73 -10.11 5.12
CA SER A 102 -8.34 -10.34 5.50
C SER A 102 -7.66 -11.35 4.57
N ILE A 103 -8.37 -12.39 4.14
CA ILE A 103 -7.90 -13.35 3.13
C ILE A 103 -7.60 -12.64 1.82
N LEU A 104 -8.55 -11.86 1.28
CA LEU A 104 -8.36 -11.12 0.02
C LEU A 104 -7.16 -10.17 0.09
N ARG A 105 -6.93 -9.57 1.25
CA ARG A 105 -5.75 -8.73 1.48
C ARG A 105 -4.46 -9.55 1.45
N VAL A 106 -4.40 -10.69 2.15
CA VAL A 106 -3.24 -11.61 2.13
C VAL A 106 -2.95 -12.07 0.70
N LEU A 107 -3.97 -12.39 -0.10
CA LEU A 107 -3.80 -12.79 -1.49
C LEU A 107 -3.24 -11.66 -2.35
N THR A 108 -3.72 -10.43 -2.15
CA THR A 108 -3.23 -9.25 -2.89
C THR A 108 -1.78 -8.93 -2.50
N GLU A 109 -1.45 -8.98 -1.20
CA GLU A 109 -0.10 -8.75 -0.69
C GLU A 109 0.92 -9.77 -1.23
N ASN A 110 0.50 -11.03 -1.40
CA ASN A 110 1.34 -12.14 -1.89
C ASN A 110 1.19 -12.40 -3.40
N ARG A 111 0.44 -11.56 -4.13
CA ARG A 111 0.21 -11.71 -5.59
C ARG A 111 -0.37 -13.07 -6.00
N MET A 112 -1.21 -13.65 -5.14
CA MET A 112 -1.91 -14.90 -5.42
C MET A 112 -3.25 -14.62 -6.10
N HIS A 113 -3.57 -15.41 -7.13
CA HIS A 113 -4.81 -15.29 -7.90
C HIS A 113 -5.50 -16.66 -8.00
N PRO A 114 -6.22 -17.11 -6.94
CA PRO A 114 -6.97 -18.36 -6.98
C PRO A 114 -7.95 -18.39 -8.15
N TYR A 115 -8.11 -19.55 -8.77
CA TYR A 115 -8.99 -19.70 -9.92
C TYR A 115 -10.45 -19.66 -9.51
N LYS A 116 -11.27 -19.00 -10.32
CA LYS A 116 -12.72 -19.04 -10.14
C LYS A 116 -13.21 -20.46 -10.46
N LEU A 117 -14.11 -21.00 -9.63
CA LEU A 117 -14.81 -22.25 -9.95
C LEU A 117 -15.54 -22.10 -11.29
N VAL A 118 -15.19 -22.96 -12.24
CA VAL A 118 -15.89 -23.10 -13.51
C VAL A 118 -16.71 -24.39 -13.43
N PRO A 119 -18.05 -24.32 -13.32
CA PRO A 119 -18.87 -25.51 -13.37
C PRO A 119 -18.75 -26.13 -14.77
N THR A 120 -18.15 -27.32 -14.83
CA THR A 120 -18.05 -28.11 -16.06
C THR A 120 -19.13 -29.18 -16.07
N LYS A 121 -19.57 -29.56 -17.28
CA LYS A 121 -20.52 -30.68 -17.42
C LYS A 121 -19.83 -31.96 -17.01
N GLU A 122 -20.49 -32.74 -16.16
CA GLU A 122 -20.03 -34.09 -15.82
C GLU A 122 -19.91 -34.93 -17.09
N LEU A 123 -18.79 -35.66 -17.20
CA LEU A 123 -18.52 -36.55 -18.31
C LEU A 123 -18.80 -37.97 -17.88
N ALA A 124 -19.69 -38.67 -18.60
CA ALA A 124 -19.75 -40.13 -18.53
C ALA A 124 -18.39 -40.75 -18.91
N GLU A 125 -18.07 -41.92 -18.35
CA GLU A 125 -16.74 -42.56 -18.47
C GLU A 125 -16.26 -42.69 -19.93
N ASP A 126 -17.16 -43.05 -20.86
CA ASP A 126 -16.85 -43.25 -22.28
C ASP A 126 -16.78 -41.93 -23.11
N ASN A 127 -17.10 -40.78 -22.51
CA ASN A 127 -17.10 -39.50 -23.25
C ASN A 127 -15.69 -38.93 -23.45
N PHE A 128 -14.70 -39.32 -22.65
CA PHE A 128 -13.34 -38.83 -22.80
C PHE A 128 -12.74 -39.31 -24.14
N ASP A 129 -12.79 -40.63 -24.37
CA ASP A 129 -12.27 -41.26 -25.58
C ASP A 129 -13.00 -40.77 -26.84
N ARG A 130 -14.33 -40.67 -26.78
CA ARG A 130 -15.15 -40.14 -27.87
C ARG A 130 -14.80 -38.70 -28.24
N ARG A 131 -14.45 -37.85 -27.26
CA ARG A 131 -14.05 -36.46 -27.50
C ARG A 131 -12.67 -36.37 -28.13
N ILE A 132 -11.72 -37.19 -27.69
CA ILE A 132 -10.39 -37.26 -28.31
C ILE A 132 -10.51 -37.71 -29.75
N LEU A 133 -11.23 -38.81 -30.00
CA LEU A 133 -11.45 -39.33 -31.35
C LEU A 133 -12.10 -38.29 -32.28
N PHE A 134 -13.11 -37.56 -31.78
CA PHE A 134 -13.74 -36.47 -32.55
C PHE A 134 -12.73 -35.37 -32.90
N CYS A 135 -11.90 -34.94 -31.95
CA CYS A 135 -10.88 -33.93 -32.20
C CYS A 135 -9.84 -34.40 -33.21
N GLU A 136 -9.39 -35.65 -33.11
CA GLU A 136 -8.42 -36.24 -34.06
C GLU A 136 -9.00 -36.32 -35.48
N GLN A 137 -10.28 -36.72 -35.62
CA GLN A 137 -10.98 -36.79 -36.89
C GLN A 137 -11.18 -35.42 -37.55
N MET A 138 -11.40 -34.37 -36.75
CA MET A 138 -11.61 -33.00 -37.27
C MET A 138 -10.31 -32.27 -37.61
N MET A 139 -9.16 -32.77 -37.13
CA MET A 139 -7.84 -32.21 -37.45
C MET A 139 -7.17 -32.86 -38.66
N GLN A 140 -7.81 -33.85 -39.31
CA GLN A 140 -7.42 -34.41 -40.61
C GLN A 140 -8.08 -33.67 -41.76
#